data_AF-A0A3A0DC77-F1
#
_entry.id   AF-A0A3A0DC77-F1
#
_cell.length_a   1.000
_cell.length_b   1.000
_cell.length_c   1.000
_cell.angle_alpha   90.00
_cell.angle_beta   90.00
_cell.angle_gamma   90.00
#
_symmetry.space_group_name_H-M   'P 1'
#
loop_
_entity.id
_entity.type
_entity.pdbx_description
1 polymer ?
#
loop_
_entity_poly.entity_id
_entity_poly.type
_entity_poly.pdbx_seq_one_letter_code
_entity_poly.pdbx_strand_id
1 'polypeptide(L)'
;MAKRTHHQPAPTGAAPRREPITDSAWFWFALFTAVGLAALLATGGRLGKRQAGIENKYQARAGVASGQIQVETSDAGVKTAGTAPRYSTPEAPVIPLWPLEVLLAAIFLGSLAMLLRQRIGQDRPLA
;
A
#
# COMPACT_ATOMS: atom_id res chain seq x y z
N MET A 1 51.36 48.03 29.91
CA MET A 1 49.92 47.77 30.14
C MET A 1 49.47 46.73 29.11
N ALA A 2 49.66 45.44 29.42
CA ALA A 2 49.44 44.34 28.47
C ALA A 2 48.02 43.77 28.63
N LYS A 3 47.24 43.81 27.56
CA LYS A 3 45.85 43.32 27.49
C LYS A 3 45.86 41.79 27.49
N ARG A 4 45.53 41.18 28.62
CA ARG A 4 45.39 39.72 28.78
C ARG A 4 44.10 39.28 28.08
N THR A 5 44.22 38.76 26.87
CA THR A 5 43.10 38.10 26.18
C THR A 5 42.81 36.78 26.88
N HIS A 6 41.65 36.69 27.54
CA HIS A 6 41.13 35.43 28.05
C HIS A 6 40.79 34.54 26.85
N HIS A 7 41.65 33.57 26.58
CA HIS A 7 41.36 32.51 25.63
C HIS A 7 40.36 31.57 26.31
N GLN A 8 39.07 31.76 26.04
CA GLN A 8 38.01 30.84 26.47
C GLN A 8 38.25 29.50 25.74
N PRO A 9 38.55 28.38 26.42
CA PRO A 9 38.62 27.09 25.75
C PRO A 9 37.21 26.74 25.25
N ALA A 10 37.12 26.33 23.99
CA ALA A 10 35.87 25.89 23.37
C ALA A 10 35.24 24.76 24.21
N PRO A 11 33.90 24.73 24.37
CA PRO A 11 33.25 23.65 25.10
C PRO A 11 33.43 22.31 24.35
N THR A 12 34.47 21.56 24.72
CA THR A 12 34.65 20.15 24.36
C THR A 12 33.66 19.32 25.17
N GLY A 13 32.45 19.16 24.63
CA GLY A 13 31.41 18.38 25.30
C GLY A 13 30.08 18.41 24.57
N ALA A 14 30.06 18.18 23.26
CA ALA A 14 28.81 17.81 22.60
C ALA A 14 28.46 16.39 23.07
N ALA A 15 27.48 16.27 23.98
CA ALA A 15 26.90 14.98 24.34
C ALA A 15 26.51 14.22 23.05
N PRO A 16 26.64 12.88 23.00
CA PRO A 16 26.28 12.11 21.81
C PRO A 16 24.79 12.34 21.51
N ARG A 17 24.53 13.16 20.48
CA ARG A 17 23.17 13.46 20.05
C ARG A 17 22.68 12.28 19.23
N ARG A 18 21.70 11.56 19.78
CA ARG A 18 20.97 10.52 19.06
C ARG A 18 20.32 11.14 17.81
N GLU A 19 20.52 10.52 16.65
CA GLU A 19 19.99 11.04 15.40
C GLU A 19 18.44 11.09 15.44
N PRO A 20 17.82 12.20 14.98
CA PRO A 20 16.37 12.30 14.83
C PRO A 20 15.77 11.12 14.05
N ILE A 21 14.55 10.69 14.41
CA ILE A 21 13.90 9.53 13.74
C ILE A 21 13.55 9.80 12.29
N THR A 22 13.33 11.06 11.98
CA THR A 22 12.99 11.57 10.66
C THR A 22 14.13 11.47 9.66
N ASP A 23 15.37 11.26 10.13
CA ASP A 23 16.55 11.11 9.26
C ASP A 23 16.72 9.66 8.76
N SER A 24 15.97 8.70 9.31
CA SER A 24 16.00 7.31 8.86
C SER A 24 15.09 7.09 7.65
N ALA A 25 15.65 6.56 6.55
CA ALA A 25 14.87 6.15 5.39
C ALA A 25 13.77 5.12 5.74
N TRP A 26 14.06 4.22 6.70
CA TRP A 26 13.11 3.18 7.12
C TRP A 26 11.90 3.74 7.86
N PHE A 27 12.07 4.86 8.58
CA PHE A 27 10.95 5.57 9.19
C PHE A 27 9.95 6.02 8.13
N TRP A 28 10.43 6.61 7.04
CA TRP A 28 9.57 7.07 5.95
C TRP A 28 8.88 5.91 5.23
N PHE A 29 9.61 4.84 4.92
CA PHE A 29 8.99 3.65 4.33
C PHE A 29 7.89 3.07 5.23
N ALA A 30 8.13 2.94 6.54
CA ALA A 30 7.13 2.48 7.48
C ALA A 30 5.92 3.42 7.54
N LEU A 31 6.15 4.74 7.59
CA LEU A 31 5.07 5.73 7.65
C LEU A 31 4.19 5.70 6.39
N PHE A 32 4.79 5.77 5.20
CA PHE A 32 4.03 5.80 3.94
C PHE A 32 3.28 4.50 3.69
N THR A 33 3.90 3.36 3.97
CA THR A 33 3.23 2.06 3.80
C THR A 33 2.14 1.85 4.84
N ALA A 34 2.30 2.31 6.07
CA ALA A 34 1.24 2.28 7.08
C ALA A 34 0.03 3.12 6.65
N VAL A 35 0.26 4.35 6.18
CA VAL A 35 -0.82 5.23 5.69
C VAL A 35 -1.49 4.64 4.46
N GLY A 36 -0.71 4.14 3.50
CA GLY A 36 -1.23 3.49 2.29
C GLY A 36 -2.05 2.25 2.60
N LEU A 37 -1.58 1.39 3.50
CA LEU A 37 -2.28 0.19 3.95
C LEU A 37 -3.58 0.57 4.69
N ALA A 38 -3.54 1.56 5.58
CA ALA A 38 -4.72 2.05 6.28
C ALA A 38 -5.77 2.61 5.31
N ALA A 39 -5.36 3.42 4.33
CA ALA A 39 -6.25 3.95 3.31
C ALA A 39 -6.84 2.83 2.43
N LEU A 40 -6.04 1.83 2.06
CA LEU A 40 -6.47 0.69 1.27
C LEU A 40 -7.52 -0.14 2.02
N LEU A 41 -7.25 -0.50 3.28
CA LEU A 41 -8.20 -1.24 4.12
C LEU A 41 -9.48 -0.44 4.39
N ALA A 42 -9.39 0.87 4.60
CA ALA A 42 -10.55 1.73 4.79
C ALA A 42 -11.43 1.85 3.54
N THR A 43 -10.85 1.69 2.34
CA THR A 43 -11.57 1.88 1.07
C THR A 43 -11.90 0.59 0.32
N GLY A 44 -11.32 -0.56 0.71
CA GLY A 44 -11.45 -1.84 0.01
C GLY A 44 -12.90 -2.27 -0.26
N GLY A 45 -13.77 -2.18 0.75
CA GLY A 45 -15.20 -2.54 0.58
C GLY A 45 -15.98 -1.63 -0.38
N ARG A 46 -15.54 -0.39 -0.57
CA ARG A 46 -16.17 0.57 -1.52
C ARG A 46 -15.66 0.37 -2.95
N LEU A 47 -14.40 -0.03 -3.11
CA LEU A 47 -13.77 -0.30 -4.39
C LEU A 47 -14.28 -1.60 -5.01
N GLY A 48 -14.48 -2.66 -4.22
CA GLY A 48 -15.00 -3.95 -4.69
C GLY A 48 -16.37 -3.84 -5.38
N LYS A 49 -17.31 -3.06 -4.82
CA LYS A 49 -18.63 -2.81 -5.43
C LYS A 49 -18.53 -2.12 -6.79
N ARG A 50 -17.58 -1.20 -6.95
CA ARG A 50 -17.38 -0.47 -8.21
C ARG A 50 -16.67 -1.33 -9.25
N GLN A 51 -15.65 -2.08 -8.84
CA GLN A 51 -14.93 -3.02 -9.71
C GLN A 51 -15.88 -4.10 -10.25
N ALA A 52 -16.69 -4.74 -9.39
CA ALA A 52 -17.66 -5.74 -9.83
C ALA A 52 -18.64 -5.19 -10.90
N GLY A 53 -19.10 -3.96 -10.75
CA GLY A 53 -19.96 -3.31 -11.75
C GLY A 53 -19.28 -3.05 -13.10
N ILE A 54 -17.98 -2.74 -13.10
CA ILE A 54 -17.20 -2.52 -14.33
C ILE A 54 -16.87 -3.86 -14.99
N GLU A 55 -16.42 -4.82 -14.20
CA GLU A 55 -16.05 -6.16 -14.64
C GLU A 55 -17.26 -6.89 -15.25
N ASN A 56 -18.45 -6.78 -14.65
CA ASN A 56 -19.66 -7.40 -15.20
C ASN A 56 -20.05 -6.83 -16.56
N LYS A 57 -19.89 -5.52 -16.76
CA LYS A 57 -20.13 -4.90 -18.07
C LYS A 57 -19.10 -5.35 -19.10
N TYR A 58 -17.84 -5.48 -18.69
CA TYR A 58 -16.77 -5.99 -19.56
C TYR A 58 -17.02 -7.45 -19.94
N GLN A 59 -17.29 -8.33 -18.97
CA GLN A 59 -17.57 -9.74 -19.21
C GLN A 59 -18.81 -9.97 -20.07
N ALA A 60 -19.87 -9.19 -19.89
CA ALA A 60 -21.05 -9.27 -20.77
C ALA A 60 -20.70 -8.92 -22.23
N ARG A 61 -19.89 -7.88 -22.46
CA ARG A 61 -19.44 -7.49 -23.81
C ARG A 61 -18.48 -8.51 -24.41
N ALA A 62 -17.53 -9.00 -23.61
CA ALA A 62 -16.55 -10.00 -24.02
C ALA A 62 -17.24 -11.33 -24.38
N GLY A 63 -18.24 -11.75 -23.61
CA GLY A 63 -18.99 -12.99 -23.86
C GLY A 63 -19.84 -12.95 -25.13
N VAL A 64 -20.41 -11.79 -25.48
CA VAL A 64 -21.09 -11.60 -26.78
C VAL A 64 -20.08 -11.61 -27.93
N ALA A 65 -18.95 -10.91 -27.77
CA ALA A 65 -17.93 -10.83 -28.82
C ALA A 65 -17.20 -12.16 -29.05
N SER A 66 -17.01 -12.98 -28.01
CA SER A 66 -16.38 -14.30 -28.10
C SER A 66 -17.33 -15.40 -28.57
N GLY A 67 -18.62 -15.11 -28.74
CA GLY A 67 -19.65 -16.09 -29.08
C GLY A 67 -20.02 -17.05 -27.94
N GLN A 68 -19.47 -16.87 -26.74
CA GLN A 68 -19.83 -17.64 -25.55
C GLN A 68 -21.25 -17.35 -25.05
N ILE A 69 -21.76 -16.13 -25.29
CA ILE A 69 -23.13 -15.75 -25.04
C ILE A 69 -23.86 -15.69 -26.37
N GLN A 70 -24.62 -16.73 -26.68
CA GLN A 70 -25.56 -16.69 -27.80
C GLN A 70 -26.80 -15.92 -27.36
N VAL A 71 -27.05 -14.80 -28.05
CA VAL A 71 -28.25 -13.98 -27.87
C VAL A 71 -29.25 -14.44 -28.91
N GLU A 72 -30.15 -15.34 -28.52
CA GLU A 72 -31.26 -15.74 -29.37
C GLU A 72 -32.35 -14.68 -29.30
N THR A 73 -32.90 -14.34 -30.46
CA THR A 73 -34.05 -13.44 -30.56
C THR A 73 -35.26 -14.30 -30.85
N SER A 74 -36.18 -14.37 -29.91
CA SER A 74 -37.49 -15.01 -30.10
C SER A 74 -38.27 -14.30 -31.20
N ASP A 75 -39.19 -14.99 -31.86
CA ASP A 75 -40.11 -14.44 -32.87
C ASP A 75 -40.94 -13.24 -32.36
N ALA A 76 -41.09 -13.10 -31.03
CA ALA A 76 -41.70 -11.94 -30.38
C ALA A 76 -40.73 -10.75 -30.16
N GLY A 77 -39.50 -10.83 -30.69
CA GLY A 77 -38.44 -9.81 -30.51
C GLY A 77 -37.73 -9.85 -29.15
N VAL A 78 -38.01 -10.86 -28.31
CA VAL A 78 -37.41 -10.99 -26.98
C VAL A 78 -36.01 -11.60 -27.09
N LYS A 79 -35.00 -10.91 -26.56
CA LYS A 79 -33.61 -11.38 -26.55
C LYS A 79 -33.33 -12.19 -25.27
N THR A 80 -33.02 -13.47 -25.42
CA THR A 80 -32.67 -14.36 -24.31
C THR A 80 -31.24 -14.87 -24.46
N ALA A 81 -30.46 -14.82 -23.39
CA ALA A 81 -29.11 -15.38 -23.34
C ALA A 81 -29.18 -16.83 -22.81
N GLY A 82 -28.72 -17.80 -23.59
CA GLY A 82 -28.88 -19.24 -23.29
C GLY A 82 -28.10 -19.76 -22.07
N THR A 83 -27.09 -19.02 -21.59
CA THR A 83 -26.34 -19.39 -20.37
C THR A 83 -25.85 -18.13 -19.68
N ALA A 84 -26.12 -17.98 -18.39
CA ALA A 84 -25.62 -16.85 -17.61
C ALA A 84 -24.10 -17.02 -17.38
N PRO A 85 -23.25 -16.09 -17.86
CA PRO A 85 -21.83 -16.09 -17.55
C PRO A 85 -21.60 -16.06 -16.03
N ARG A 86 -20.50 -16.67 -15.56
CA ARG A 86 -20.00 -16.47 -14.19
C ARG A 86 -19.46 -15.05 -14.06
N TYR A 87 -20.34 -14.15 -13.65
CA TYR A 87 -20.02 -12.76 -13.39
C TYR A 87 -19.16 -12.59 -12.14
N SER A 88 -18.31 -11.57 -12.14
CA SER A 88 -17.52 -11.20 -10.96
C SER A 88 -18.42 -10.64 -9.88
N THR A 89 -18.21 -11.10 -8.65
CA THR A 89 -18.89 -10.57 -7.48
C THR A 89 -17.95 -9.63 -6.72
N PRO A 90 -18.47 -8.70 -5.89
CA PRO A 90 -17.65 -7.82 -5.07
C PRO A 90 -16.64 -8.56 -4.18
N GLU A 91 -16.92 -9.81 -3.85
CA GLU A 91 -16.12 -10.70 -3.01
C GLU A 91 -15.08 -11.51 -3.81
N ALA A 92 -15.24 -11.61 -5.13
CA ALA A 92 -14.35 -12.35 -6.04
C ALA A 92 -14.07 -11.56 -7.34
N PRO A 93 -13.42 -10.38 -7.25
CA PRO A 93 -12.98 -9.65 -8.44
C PRO A 93 -11.87 -10.41 -9.17
N VAL A 94 -11.83 -10.30 -10.49
CA VAL A 94 -10.79 -10.91 -11.35
C VAL A 94 -9.40 -10.37 -10.98
N ILE A 95 -9.32 -9.09 -10.61
CA ILE A 95 -8.10 -8.44 -10.15
C ILE A 95 -8.24 -8.18 -8.64
N PRO A 96 -7.77 -9.10 -7.78
CA PRO A 96 -7.89 -8.92 -6.34
C PRO A 96 -6.96 -7.82 -5.82
N LEU A 97 -7.42 -7.09 -4.79
CA LEU A 97 -6.64 -6.06 -4.09
C LEU A 97 -5.68 -6.64 -3.05
N TRP A 98 -5.90 -7.88 -2.59
CA TRP A 98 -5.11 -8.52 -1.54
C TRP A 98 -3.58 -8.62 -1.83
N PRO A 99 -3.09 -8.80 -3.07
CA PRO A 99 -1.64 -8.83 -3.31
C PRO A 99 -0.97 -7.49 -2.96
N LEU A 100 -1.68 -6.38 -3.21
CA LEU A 100 -1.20 -5.05 -2.86
C LEU A 100 -1.18 -4.84 -1.34
N GLU A 101 -2.19 -5.35 -0.63
CA GLU A 101 -2.24 -5.33 0.84
C GLU A 101 -1.06 -6.11 1.44
N VAL A 102 -0.79 -7.32 0.93
CA VAL A 102 0.32 -8.17 1.37
C VAL A 102 1.67 -7.48 1.11
N LEU A 103 1.85 -6.89 -0.06
CA LEU A 103 3.08 -6.18 -0.40
C LEU A 103 3.31 -4.98 0.52
N LEU A 104 2.29 -4.15 0.74
CA LEU A 104 2.37 -3.01 1.65
C LEU A 104 2.68 -3.45 3.09
N ALA A 105 2.02 -4.50 3.56
CA ALA A 105 2.27 -5.07 4.88
C ALA A 105 3.70 -5.62 5.02
N ALA A 106 4.21 -6.32 4.00
CA ALA A 106 5.58 -6.84 4.00
C ALA A 106 6.62 -5.71 4.05
N ILE A 107 6.44 -4.65 3.26
CA ILE A 107 7.34 -3.48 3.27
C ILE A 107 7.25 -2.77 4.62
N PHE A 108 6.05 -2.59 5.17
CA PHE A 108 5.85 -1.97 6.48
C PHE A 108 6.59 -2.73 7.58
N LEU A 109 6.37 -4.05 7.68
CA LEU A 109 7.02 -4.90 8.68
C LEU A 109 8.54 -4.94 8.52
N GLY A 110 9.03 -5.06 7.28
CA GLY A 110 10.46 -5.05 6.99
C GLY A 110 11.11 -3.71 7.37
N SER A 111 10.45 -2.59 7.05
CA SER A 111 10.94 -1.25 7.39
C SER A 111 10.91 -1.00 8.89
N LEU A 112 9.85 -1.43 9.57
CA LEU A 112 9.73 -1.33 11.02
C LEU A 112 10.81 -2.16 11.73
N ALA A 113 11.06 -3.39 11.26
CA ALA A 113 12.13 -4.23 11.78
C ALA A 113 13.51 -3.61 11.60
N MET A 114 13.79 -3.04 10.42
CA MET A 114 15.05 -2.33 10.16
C MET A 114 15.20 -1.06 11.01
N LEU A 115 14.12 -0.30 11.19
CA LEU A 115 14.12 0.87 12.05
C LEU A 115 14.42 0.50 13.50
N LEU A 116 13.76 -0.53 14.03
CA LEU A 116 14.03 -1.05 15.38
C LEU A 116 15.48 -1.51 15.53
N ARG A 117 16.00 -2.23 14.52
CA ARG A 117 17.40 -2.66 14.49
C ARG A 117 18.37 -1.48 14.53
N GLN A 118 18.13 -0.43 13.73
CA GLN A 118 18.96 0.77 13.73
C GLN A 118 18.93 1.47 15.09
N ARG A 119 17.75 1.56 15.71
CA ARG A 119 17.59 2.22 17.01
C ARG A 119 18.28 1.51 18.16
N ILE A 120 18.23 0.19 18.17
CA ILE A 120 18.95 -0.64 19.15
C ILE A 120 20.46 -0.59 18.89
N GLY A 121 20.88 -0.55 17.62
CA GLY A 121 22.29 -0.45 17.24
C GLY A 121 22.94 0.87 17.67
N GLN A 122 22.22 1.99 17.58
CA GLN A 122 22.69 3.31 18.04
C GLN A 122 22.86 3.40 19.58
N ASP A 123 22.21 2.51 20.34
CA ASP A 123 22.27 2.48 21.80
C ASP A 123 23.43 1.65 22.35
N ARG A 124 24.20 0.94 21.50
CA ARG A 124 25.38 0.21 21.96
C ARG A 124 26.57 1.17 22.09
N PRO A 125 27.04 1.48 23.31
CA PRO A 125 28.32 2.14 23.47
C PRO A 125 29.43 1.20 22.98
N LEU A 126 30.37 1.72 22.19
CA LEU A 126 31.62 1.01 21.88
C LEU A 126 32.36 0.79 23.21
N ALA A 127 32.49 -0.47 23.61
CA ALA A 127 33.30 -0.91 24.73
C ALA A 127 34.77 -1.05 24.32
#